data_AF-A0A3D3FTR2-F1
#
_entry.id   AF-A0A3D3FTR2-F1
#
_cell.length_a   1.000
_cell.length_b   1.000
_cell.length_c   1.000
_cell.angle_alpha   90.00
_cell.angle_beta   90.00
_cell.angle_gamma   90.00
#
_symmetry.space_group_name_H-M   'P 1'
#
loop_
_entity.id
_entity.type
_entity.pdbx_description
1 polymer ?
#
loop_
_entity_poly.entity_id
_entity_poly.type
_entity_poly.pdbx_seq_one_letter_code
_entity_poly.pdbx_strand_id
1 'polypeptide(L)'
;MAAEAFRMTDGETDRFRGNRIARLIGLLPYLAGCEDAERTSLAHLGTFILANRGAARRAFDHKPSDDSEVLGRLRTISDFKGGDSAILDRGMALLGLCMLSGYRRDADKDRLTEEYNPIVSGAWEPEETDRALRKMPGAKSADALDAILTPGEASVLYWQP
;
A
#
# COMPACT_ATOMS: atom_id res chain seq x y z
N MET A 1 -4.67 1.05 21.48
CA MET A 1 -4.71 0.91 20.01
C MET A 1 -3.69 1.81 19.32
N ALA A 2 -3.91 3.13 19.18
CA ALA A 2 -2.97 3.99 18.44
C ALA A 2 -1.59 4.10 19.11
N ALA A 3 -1.52 4.45 20.40
CA ALA A 3 -0.24 4.58 21.12
C ALA A 3 0.58 3.29 21.17
N GLU A 4 -0.06 2.13 21.06
CA GLU A 4 0.60 0.82 21.01
C GLU A 4 1.22 0.57 19.63
N ALA A 5 0.47 0.84 18.55
CA ALA A 5 0.96 0.66 17.18
C ALA A 5 2.23 1.49 16.89
N PHE A 6 2.33 2.70 17.45
CA PHE A 6 3.49 3.58 17.29
C PHE A 6 4.68 3.25 18.21
N ARG A 7 4.52 2.36 19.19
CA ARG A 7 5.66 1.87 19.99
C ARG A 7 6.39 0.79 19.21
N MET A 8 7.41 1.21 18.49
CA MET A 8 8.37 0.30 17.86
C MET A 8 9.53 0.03 18.82
N THR A 9 9.96 -1.23 18.88
CA THR A 9 11.28 -1.60 19.39
C THR A 9 12.38 -1.13 18.42
N ASP A 10 13.64 -1.15 18.85
CA ASP A 10 14.76 -0.77 17.98
C ASP A 10 14.83 -1.64 16.72
N GLY A 11 14.66 -2.97 16.86
CA GLY A 11 14.64 -3.89 15.72
C GLY A 11 13.45 -3.70 14.78
N GLU A 12 12.31 -3.23 15.29
CA GLU A 12 11.17 -2.84 14.44
C GLU A 12 11.42 -1.52 13.72
N THR A 13 12.07 -0.57 14.40
CA THR A 13 12.46 0.72 13.82
C THR A 13 13.43 0.51 12.66
N ASP A 14 14.42 -0.37 12.81
CA ASP A 14 15.40 -0.66 11.76
C ASP A 14 14.76 -1.38 10.56
N ARG A 15 13.85 -2.34 10.82
CA ARG A 15 13.06 -2.98 9.75
C ARG A 15 12.20 -1.97 8.99
N PHE A 16 11.51 -1.09 9.71
CA PHE A 16 10.68 -0.05 9.12
C PHE A 16 11.51 0.92 8.27
N ARG A 17 12.71 1.32 8.74
CA ARG A 17 13.64 2.18 7.99
C ARG A 17 14.12 1.52 6.69
N GLY A 18 14.30 0.19 6.69
CA GLY A 18 14.65 -0.60 5.50
C GLY A 18 13.48 -0.98 4.60
N ASN A 19 12.24 -0.70 5.00
CA ASN A 19 11.05 -1.17 4.30
C ASN A 19 10.79 -0.34 3.03
N ARG A 20 10.77 -1.00 1.87
CA ARG A 20 10.57 -0.34 0.57
C ARG A 20 9.16 0.22 0.38
N ILE A 21 8.14 -0.41 0.98
CA ILE A 21 6.76 0.09 0.94
C ILE A 21 6.63 1.34 1.81
N ALA A 22 7.18 1.32 3.02
CA ALA A 22 7.25 2.51 3.86
C ALA A 22 8.00 3.65 3.14
N ARG A 23 9.15 3.33 2.52
CA ARG A 23 9.91 4.31 1.73
C ARG A 23 9.12 4.89 0.56
N LEU A 24 8.37 4.06 -0.18
CA LEU A 24 7.51 4.51 -1.26
C LEU A 24 6.42 5.46 -0.74
N ILE A 25 5.70 5.07 0.32
CA ILE A 25 4.67 5.91 0.97
C ILE A 25 5.25 7.24 1.43
N GLY A 26 6.42 7.21 2.07
CA GLY A 26 7.07 8.40 2.61
C GLY A 26 7.62 9.36 1.53
N LEU A 27 8.06 8.85 0.38
CA LEU A 27 8.65 9.65 -0.68
C LEU A 27 7.65 10.10 -1.74
N LEU A 28 6.52 9.40 -1.90
CA LEU A 28 5.53 9.68 -2.95
C LEU A 28 5.06 11.14 -2.98
N PRO A 29 4.68 11.77 -1.84
CA PRO A 29 4.26 13.18 -1.86
C PRO A 29 5.35 14.15 -2.33
N TYR A 30 6.62 13.85 -2.03
CA TYR A 30 7.76 14.67 -2.45
C TYR A 30 8.05 14.51 -3.93
N LEU A 31 8.07 13.26 -4.42
CA LEU A 31 8.30 12.96 -5.83
C LEU A 31 7.21 13.56 -6.72
N ALA A 32 5.96 13.58 -6.24
CA ALA A 32 4.84 14.19 -6.94
C ALA A 32 4.86 15.73 -6.87
N GLY A 33 5.64 16.35 -5.99
CA GLY A 33 5.63 17.80 -5.80
C GLY A 33 4.34 18.30 -5.13
N CYS A 34 3.80 17.57 -4.17
CA CYS A 34 2.62 17.99 -3.40
C CYS A 34 2.93 19.24 -2.55
N GLU A 35 1.92 20.09 -2.32
CA GLU A 35 2.07 21.36 -1.59
C GLU A 35 2.55 21.16 -0.14
N ASP A 36 2.02 20.15 0.55
CA ASP A 36 2.31 19.85 1.96
C ASP A 36 3.02 18.48 2.09
N ALA A 37 3.97 18.19 1.20
CA ALA A 37 4.58 16.86 1.04
C ALA A 37 5.04 16.21 2.35
N GLU A 38 5.68 16.95 3.25
CA GLU A 38 6.15 16.44 4.55
C GLU A 38 4.98 16.01 5.46
N ARG A 39 3.94 16.84 5.56
CA ARG A 39 2.76 16.53 6.38
C ARG A 39 2.01 15.32 5.82
N THR A 40 1.82 15.28 4.50
CA THR A 40 1.20 14.14 3.81
C THR A 40 2.01 12.86 4.02
N SER A 41 3.32 12.93 3.84
CA SER A 41 4.24 11.80 4.06
C SER A 41 4.13 11.23 5.47
N LEU A 42 4.22 12.08 6.50
CA LEU A 42 4.11 11.66 7.89
C LEU A 42 2.72 11.08 8.23
N ALA A 43 1.65 11.69 7.73
CA ALA A 43 0.28 11.19 7.93
C ALA A 43 0.07 9.82 7.28
N HIS A 44 0.56 9.63 6.06
CA HIS A 44 0.45 8.37 5.33
C HIS A 44 1.30 7.27 5.96
N LEU A 45 2.55 7.58 6.37
CA LEU A 45 3.40 6.65 7.12
C LEU A 45 2.77 6.25 8.47
N GLY A 46 2.19 7.21 9.19
CA GLY A 46 1.49 6.93 10.44
C GLY A 46 0.29 6.01 10.23
N THR A 47 -0.46 6.22 9.16
CA THR A 47 -1.57 5.33 8.75
C THR A 47 -1.06 3.94 8.39
N PHE A 48 0.06 3.84 7.67
CA PHE A 48 0.68 2.55 7.32
C PHE A 48 1.10 1.76 8.56
N ILE A 49 1.68 2.43 9.56
CA ILE A 49 2.02 1.83 10.86
C ILE A 49 0.76 1.30 11.56
N LEU A 50 -0.28 2.13 11.66
CA LEU A 50 -1.56 1.77 12.29
C LEU A 50 -2.25 0.60 11.58
N ALA A 51 -2.22 0.60 10.24
CA ALA A 51 -2.87 -0.41 9.42
C ALA A 51 -2.24 -1.80 9.52
N ASN A 52 -1.04 -1.91 10.11
CA ASN A 52 -0.30 -3.17 10.14
C ASN A 52 0.15 -3.61 11.53
N ARG A 53 -0.15 -2.85 12.59
CA ARG A 53 0.35 -3.16 13.95
C ARG A 53 -0.76 -3.21 15.00
N GLY A 54 -0.57 -4.14 15.93
CA GLY A 54 -1.43 -4.31 17.11
C GLY A 54 -2.90 -4.53 16.77
N ALA A 55 -3.78 -4.22 17.74
CA ALA A 55 -5.21 -4.35 17.57
C ALA A 55 -5.81 -3.38 16.52
N ALA A 56 -5.10 -2.31 16.17
CA ALA A 56 -5.57 -1.31 15.21
C ALA A 56 -5.66 -1.85 13.77
N ARG A 57 -4.84 -2.86 13.42
CA ARG A 57 -4.83 -3.51 12.10
C ARG A 57 -6.23 -3.89 11.61
N ARG A 58 -7.07 -4.44 12.49
CA ARG A 58 -8.43 -4.91 12.14
C ARG A 58 -9.33 -3.83 11.56
N ALA A 59 -9.09 -2.56 11.91
CA ALA A 59 -9.83 -1.44 11.34
C ALA A 59 -9.50 -1.18 9.86
N PHE A 60 -8.34 -1.65 9.41
CA PHE A 60 -7.79 -1.47 8.06
C PHE A 60 -7.74 -2.78 7.25
N ASP A 61 -8.26 -3.88 7.78
CA ASP A 61 -8.42 -5.12 7.00
C ASP A 61 -9.45 -4.88 5.88
N HIS A 62 -9.23 -5.55 4.75
CA HIS A 62 -10.10 -5.43 3.58
C HIS A 62 -11.52 -5.90 3.93
N LYS A 63 -12.53 -5.17 3.46
CA LYS A 63 -13.94 -5.55 3.62
C LYS A 63 -14.62 -5.64 2.26
N PRO A 64 -15.76 -6.36 2.13
CA PRO A 64 -16.53 -6.38 0.89
C PRO A 64 -16.90 -5.00 0.33
N SER A 65 -17.02 -3.99 1.20
CA SER A 65 -17.25 -2.60 0.80
C SER A 65 -16.09 -1.96 0.02
N ASP A 66 -14.90 -2.55 0.07
CA ASP A 66 -13.71 -2.09 -0.64
C ASP A 66 -13.52 -2.82 -1.98
N ASP A 67 -14.34 -3.84 -2.31
CA ASP A 67 -14.18 -4.67 -3.51
C ASP A 67 -14.38 -3.90 -4.82
N SER A 68 -15.24 -2.87 -4.81
CA SER A 68 -15.62 -2.12 -6.01
C SER A 68 -14.48 -1.29 -6.60
N GLU A 69 -13.47 -0.99 -5.80
CA GLU A 69 -12.31 -0.20 -6.23
C GLU A 69 -11.02 -0.88 -5.78
N VAL A 70 -10.15 -1.22 -6.73
CA VAL A 70 -8.89 -1.94 -6.45
C VAL A 70 -8.00 -1.20 -5.44
N LEU A 71 -8.05 0.14 -5.42
CA LEU A 71 -7.31 0.98 -4.49
C LEU A 71 -8.15 1.41 -3.27
N GLY A 72 -9.39 0.92 -3.12
CA GLY A 72 -10.34 1.36 -2.11
C GLY A 72 -9.82 1.21 -0.68
N ARG A 73 -9.10 0.12 -0.38
CA ARG A 73 -8.43 -0.08 0.91
C ARG A 73 -7.30 0.93 1.17
N LEU A 74 -6.66 1.43 0.12
CA LEU A 74 -5.57 2.42 0.22
C LEU A 74 -6.09 3.86 0.33
N ARG A 75 -7.42 4.09 0.36
CA ARG A 75 -8.01 5.44 0.42
C ARG A 75 -7.49 6.31 1.57
N THR A 76 -7.13 5.68 2.68
CA THR A 76 -6.64 6.40 3.88
C THR A 76 -5.24 6.96 3.71
N ILE A 77 -4.54 6.59 2.63
CA ILE A 77 -3.24 7.13 2.25
C ILE A 77 -3.23 7.65 0.80
N SER A 78 -4.40 7.96 0.24
CA SER A 78 -4.52 8.47 -1.13
C SER A 78 -4.91 9.94 -1.21
N ASP A 79 -5.02 10.63 -0.06
CA ASP A 79 -5.32 12.06 0.00
C ASP A 79 -4.03 12.87 -0.17
N PHE A 80 -3.90 13.52 -1.33
CA PHE A 80 -2.77 14.35 -1.73
C PHE A 80 -3.26 15.74 -2.10
N LYS A 81 -2.54 16.78 -1.64
CA LYS A 81 -2.83 18.17 -2.01
C LYS A 81 -1.88 18.62 -3.10
N GLY A 82 -2.40 18.80 -4.30
CA GLY A 82 -1.63 19.11 -5.50
C GLY A 82 -0.78 17.92 -5.97
N GLY A 83 0.30 18.22 -6.68
CA GLY A 83 1.24 17.24 -7.22
C GLY A 83 0.88 16.70 -8.61
N ASP A 84 1.84 16.00 -9.22
CA ASP A 84 1.69 15.34 -10.52
C ASP A 84 0.86 14.06 -10.36
N SER A 85 -0.36 14.08 -10.91
CA SER A 85 -1.29 12.95 -10.83
C SER A 85 -0.71 11.66 -11.42
N ALA A 86 0.12 11.74 -12.46
CA ALA A 86 0.71 10.56 -13.07
C ALA A 86 1.83 9.94 -12.20
N ILE A 87 2.48 10.71 -11.33
CA ILE A 87 3.39 10.18 -10.30
C ILE A 87 2.58 9.52 -9.18
N LEU A 88 1.52 10.20 -8.72
CA LEU A 88 0.64 9.70 -7.65
C LEU A 88 -0.04 8.38 -8.06
N ASP A 89 -0.67 8.35 -9.23
CA ASP A 89 -1.35 7.16 -9.76
C ASP A 89 -0.38 5.97 -9.87
N ARG A 90 0.84 6.22 -10.37
CA ARG A 90 1.89 5.20 -10.45
C ARG A 90 2.32 4.69 -9.07
N GLY A 91 2.54 5.59 -8.11
CA GLY A 91 2.90 5.21 -6.75
C GLY A 91 1.81 4.37 -6.07
N MET A 92 0.55 4.79 -6.20
CA MET A 92 -0.59 4.06 -5.66
C MET A 92 -0.79 2.70 -6.34
N ALA A 93 -0.54 2.61 -7.65
CA ALA A 93 -0.58 1.34 -8.37
C ALA A 93 0.48 0.34 -7.86
N LEU A 94 1.70 0.80 -7.57
CA LEU A 94 2.76 -0.04 -6.98
C LEU A 94 2.35 -0.57 -5.59
N LEU A 95 1.73 0.27 -4.76
CA LEU A 95 1.19 -0.15 -3.46
C LEU A 95 0.04 -1.17 -3.63
N GLY A 96 -0.83 -0.96 -4.62
CA GLY A 96 -1.88 -1.90 -5.00
C GLY A 96 -1.33 -3.26 -5.41
N LEU A 97 -0.22 -3.31 -6.15
CA LEU A 97 0.45 -4.57 -6.52
C LEU A 97 0.99 -5.31 -5.30
N CYS A 98 1.61 -4.62 -4.34
CA CYS A 98 2.05 -5.23 -3.07
C CYS A 98 0.89 -5.77 -2.24
N MET A 99 -0.25 -5.07 -2.27
CA MET A 99 -1.46 -5.51 -1.59
C MET A 99 -2.05 -6.77 -2.25
N LEU A 100 -2.16 -6.79 -3.57
CA LEU A 100 -2.62 -7.95 -4.35
C LEU A 100 -1.72 -9.17 -4.14
N SER A 101 -0.40 -8.97 -4.12
CA SER A 101 0.59 -10.00 -3.80
C SER A 101 0.34 -10.60 -2.40
N GLY A 102 0.06 -9.75 -1.41
CA GLY A 102 -0.32 -10.18 -0.06
C GLY A 102 -1.58 -11.07 -0.06
N TYR A 103 -2.64 -10.66 -0.77
CA TYR A 103 -3.85 -11.47 -0.88
C TYR A 103 -3.61 -12.82 -1.54
N ARG A 104 -2.78 -12.88 -2.60
CA ARG A 104 -2.41 -14.14 -3.25
C ARG A 104 -1.65 -15.07 -2.30
N ARG A 105 -0.68 -14.54 -1.58
CA ARG A 105 0.12 -15.29 -0.59
C ARG A 105 -0.77 -15.87 0.50
N ASP A 106 -1.70 -15.07 1.01
CA ASP A 106 -2.50 -15.43 2.17
C ASP A 106 -3.79 -16.20 1.80
N ALA A 107 -4.12 -16.35 0.52
CA ALA A 107 -5.39 -16.94 0.06
C ALA A 107 -5.71 -18.32 0.67
N ASP A 108 -4.74 -19.23 0.72
CA ASP A 108 -4.97 -20.57 1.29
C ASP A 108 -5.17 -20.52 2.80
N LYS A 109 -4.37 -19.70 3.50
CA LYS A 109 -4.52 -19.47 4.93
C LYS A 109 -5.91 -18.90 5.23
N ASP A 110 -6.28 -17.84 4.52
CA ASP A 110 -7.51 -17.09 4.78
C ASP A 110 -8.75 -17.95 4.47
N ARG A 111 -8.67 -18.82 3.45
CA ARG A 111 -9.70 -19.85 3.19
C ARG A 111 -9.85 -20.82 4.37
N LEU A 112 -8.75 -21.27 4.97
CA LEU A 112 -8.78 -22.20 6.11
C LEU A 112 -9.27 -21.54 7.40
N THR A 113 -9.01 -20.25 7.59
CA THR A 113 -9.35 -19.50 8.81
C THR A 113 -10.63 -18.68 8.68
N GLU A 114 -11.33 -18.77 7.54
CA GLU A 114 -12.54 -17.99 7.23
C GLU A 114 -12.31 -16.46 7.34
N GLU A 115 -11.08 -16.01 7.09
CA GLU A 115 -10.74 -14.59 7.02
C GLU A 115 -11.12 -14.05 5.63
N TYR A 116 -11.62 -12.81 5.58
CA TYR A 116 -12.01 -12.21 4.31
C TYR A 116 -10.79 -11.93 3.44
N ASN A 117 -10.82 -12.40 2.19
CA ASN A 117 -9.82 -12.16 1.18
C ASN A 117 -10.53 -11.98 -0.18
N PRO A 118 -10.30 -10.87 -0.91
CA PRO A 118 -11.04 -10.54 -2.13
C PRO A 118 -10.78 -11.53 -3.29
N ILE A 119 -9.66 -12.26 -3.24
CA ILE A 119 -9.36 -13.32 -4.23
C ILE A 119 -10.15 -14.58 -3.89
N VAL A 120 -10.18 -14.97 -2.61
CA VAL A 120 -10.90 -16.18 -2.16
C VAL A 120 -12.40 -16.01 -2.32
N SER A 121 -12.93 -14.80 -2.11
CA SER A 121 -14.34 -14.49 -2.31
C SER A 121 -14.76 -14.41 -3.78
N GLY A 122 -13.80 -14.39 -4.73
CA GLY A 122 -14.06 -14.17 -6.15
C GLY A 122 -14.44 -12.73 -6.50
N ALA A 123 -14.31 -11.78 -5.57
CA ALA A 123 -14.55 -10.38 -5.84
C ALA A 123 -13.51 -9.81 -6.83
N TRP A 124 -12.26 -10.27 -6.71
CA TRP A 124 -11.15 -9.87 -7.57
C TRP A 124 -10.59 -11.06 -8.35
N GLU A 125 -10.54 -10.94 -9.67
CA GLU A 125 -9.77 -11.82 -10.55
C GLU A 125 -8.30 -11.39 -10.56
N PRO A 126 -7.36 -12.17 -9.99
CA PRO A 126 -6.02 -11.67 -9.69
C PRO A 126 -5.24 -11.20 -10.93
N GLU A 127 -5.37 -11.90 -12.04
CA GLU A 127 -4.67 -11.59 -13.30
C GLU A 127 -5.26 -10.35 -13.99
N GLU A 128 -6.56 -10.10 -13.81
CA GLU A 128 -7.21 -8.89 -14.30
C GLU A 128 -6.81 -7.68 -13.46
N THR A 129 -6.85 -7.83 -12.13
CA THR A 129 -6.46 -6.79 -11.18
C THR A 129 -4.99 -6.40 -11.32
N ASP A 130 -4.08 -7.36 -11.44
CA ASP A 130 -2.65 -7.10 -11.71
C ASP A 130 -2.47 -6.30 -13.01
N ARG A 131 -3.17 -6.71 -14.08
CA ARG A 131 -3.11 -6.04 -15.38
C ARG A 131 -3.66 -4.62 -15.32
N ALA A 132 -4.75 -4.39 -14.60
CA ALA A 132 -5.34 -3.07 -14.40
C ALA A 132 -4.35 -2.13 -13.69
N LEU A 133 -3.75 -2.59 -12.59
CA LEU A 133 -2.74 -1.84 -11.83
C LEU A 133 -1.50 -1.52 -12.68
N ARG A 134 -1.01 -2.47 -13.48
CA ARG A 134 0.14 -2.24 -14.38
C ARG A 134 -0.15 -1.25 -15.51
N LYS A 135 -1.42 -1.15 -15.93
CA LYS A 135 -1.86 -0.24 -17.00
C LYS A 135 -2.12 1.18 -16.49
N MET A 136 -2.13 1.42 -15.18
CA MET A 136 -2.31 2.76 -14.66
C MET A 136 -1.20 3.68 -15.22
N PRO A 137 -1.58 4.83 -15.79
CA PRO A 137 -0.64 5.73 -16.43
C PRO A 137 0.41 6.22 -15.44
N GLY A 138 1.65 6.33 -15.91
CA GLY A 138 2.78 6.83 -15.12
C GLY A 138 3.46 8.01 -15.82
N ALA A 139 3.99 8.94 -15.03
CA ALA A 139 4.81 10.03 -15.55
C ALA A 139 6.15 9.49 -16.11
N LYS A 140 6.82 10.29 -16.95
CA LYS A 140 8.21 10.01 -17.37
C LYS A 140 9.19 9.95 -16.19
N SER A 141 8.83 10.52 -15.03
CA SER A 141 9.55 10.39 -13.76
C SER A 141 9.35 9.03 -13.07
N ALA A 142 8.77 8.03 -13.76
CA ALA A 142 8.72 6.64 -13.32
C ALA A 142 10.08 6.11 -12.87
N ASP A 143 11.19 6.60 -13.42
CA ASP A 143 12.55 6.20 -13.03
C ASP A 143 12.81 6.39 -11.52
N ALA A 144 12.31 7.48 -10.92
CA ALA A 144 12.53 7.75 -9.49
C ALA A 144 11.69 6.83 -8.59
N LEU A 145 10.47 6.50 -9.02
CA LEU A 145 9.60 5.54 -8.33
C LEU A 145 10.12 4.11 -8.49
N ASP A 146 10.51 3.74 -9.70
CA ASP A 146 11.03 2.41 -10.04
C ASP A 146 12.40 2.16 -9.36
N ALA A 147 13.19 3.20 -9.09
CA ALA A 147 14.38 3.12 -8.24
C ALA A 147 14.06 2.77 -6.78
N ILE A 148 12.85 3.07 -6.30
CA ILE A 148 12.36 2.65 -4.98
C ILE A 148 11.75 1.26 -5.07
N LEU A 149 10.85 1.04 -6.04
CA LEU A 149 10.11 -0.20 -6.21
C LEU A 149 9.59 -0.34 -7.64
N THR A 150 10.06 -1.35 -8.36
CA THR A 150 9.54 -1.67 -9.70
C THR A 150 8.22 -2.46 -9.62
N PRO A 151 7.40 -2.51 -10.69
CA PRO A 151 6.21 -3.35 -10.72
C PRO A 151 6.48 -4.85 -10.57
N GLY A 152 7.66 -5.32 -11.00
CA GLY A 152 8.06 -6.72 -10.84
C GLY A 152 8.32 -7.05 -9.36
N GLU A 153 9.03 -6.17 -8.67
CA GLU A 153 9.29 -6.29 -7.23
C GLU A 153 8.02 -6.10 -6.40
N ALA A 154 7.15 -5.16 -6.78
CA ALA A 154 5.89 -4.90 -6.09
C ALA A 154 5.00 -6.15 -6.05
N SER A 155 5.03 -6.98 -7.09
CA SER A 155 4.26 -8.22 -7.18
C SER A 155 4.78 -9.38 -6.33
N VAL A 156 5.94 -9.23 -5.68
CA VAL A 156 6.52 -10.25 -4.77
C VAL A 156 6.79 -9.71 -3.37
N LEU A 157 6.67 -8.40 -3.15
CA LEU A 157 6.61 -7.79 -1.83
C LEU A 157 5.17 -7.80 -1.30
N TYR A 158 5.03 -7.60 0.01
CA TYR A 158 3.75 -7.67 0.72
C TYR A 158 3.53 -6.40 1.52
N TRP A 159 2.29 -5.91 1.56
CA TRP A 159 1.86 -4.79 2.40
C TRP A 159 2.03 -5.10 3.89
N GLN A 160 3.24 -4.91 4.43
CA GLN A 160 3.63 -5.16 5.82
C GLN A 160 4.81 -4.25 6.20
N PRO A 161 4.90 -3.77 7.45
CA PRO A 161 5.92 -2.84 7.96
C PRO A 161 7.25 -3.53 8.29
#